data_AF-A0AAV3A2L7-F1
#
_entry.id   AF-A0AAV3A2L7-F1
#
_cell.length_a   1.000
_cell.length_b   1.000
_cell.length_c   1.000
_cell.angle_alpha   90.00
_cell.angle_beta   90.00
_cell.angle_gamma   90.00
#
_symmetry.space_group_name_H-M   'P 1'
#
loop_
_entity.id
_entity.type
_entity.pdbx_description
1 polymer ?
#
loop_
_entity_poly.entity_id
_entity_poly.type
_entity_poly.pdbx_seq_one_letter_code
_entity_poly.pdbx_strand_id
1 'polypeptide(L)'
;MIFSPPSEFASISGLPYYWNVETDLVSWLSPHDPSAIIIKSTSKQKESEERSERSERVERIEREDIKERRHNRREEVAPYSKSRKGRKEEDIDPMDPSAYSDAPRGTWSTGLPKRNEAKTGADTTAAGPLFQQRPYPSPGAVLRANAEASRAKPVE
;
A
#
# COMPACT_ATOMS: atom_id res chain seq x y z
N MET A 1 -41.01 -12.40 3.29
CA MET A 1 -40.40 -12.04 2.00
C MET A 1 -41.22 -12.71 0.93
N ILE A 2 -42.10 -11.96 0.24
CA ILE A 2 -43.03 -12.49 -0.74
C ILE A 2 -42.34 -12.39 -2.10
N PHE A 3 -41.75 -13.48 -2.57
CA PHE A 3 -41.22 -13.55 -3.93
C PHE A 3 -42.39 -13.86 -4.87
N SER A 4 -42.78 -12.91 -5.71
CA SER A 4 -43.82 -13.13 -6.72
C SER A 4 -43.45 -14.30 -7.66
N PRO A 5 -44.41 -15.15 -8.05
CA PRO A 5 -44.18 -16.21 -9.02
C PRO A 5 -43.80 -15.62 -10.40
N PRO A 6 -43.06 -16.36 -11.24
CA PRO A 6 -42.40 -15.81 -12.41
C PRO A 6 -43.43 -15.44 -13.50
N SER A 7 -43.71 -14.14 -13.62
CA SER A 7 -44.15 -13.58 -14.90
C SER A 7 -42.93 -13.48 -15.80
N GLU A 8 -42.98 -14.17 -16.93
CA GLU A 8 -42.07 -14.06 -18.07
C GLU A 8 -40.82 -14.96 -18.03
N PHE A 9 -40.95 -16.08 -18.75
CA PHE A 9 -39.84 -16.88 -19.23
C PHE A 9 -38.85 -15.98 -19.99
N ALA A 10 -37.58 -15.94 -19.55
CA ALA A 10 -36.51 -15.43 -20.38
C ALA A 10 -36.27 -16.42 -21.54
N SER A 11 -36.78 -16.09 -22.72
CA SER A 11 -36.86 -16.93 -23.93
C SER A 11 -35.51 -17.34 -24.58
N ILE A 12 -34.40 -17.28 -23.85
CA ILE A 12 -33.07 -17.67 -24.36
C ILE A 12 -32.50 -18.91 -23.66
N SER A 13 -32.92 -19.24 -22.44
CA SER A 13 -32.34 -20.38 -21.70
C SER A 13 -33.34 -21.26 -20.96
N GLY A 14 -34.62 -20.87 -20.84
CA GLY A 14 -35.64 -21.64 -20.11
C GLY A 14 -35.35 -21.83 -18.61
N LEU A 15 -34.30 -21.19 -18.09
CA LEU A 15 -33.91 -21.23 -16.69
C LEU A 15 -34.74 -20.20 -15.91
N PRO A 16 -35.30 -20.58 -14.74
CA PRO A 16 -36.08 -19.67 -13.92
C PRO A 16 -35.19 -18.53 -13.40
N TYR A 17 -35.68 -17.30 -13.56
CA TYR A 17 -35.03 -16.09 -13.08
C TYR A 17 -35.84 -15.49 -11.93
N TYR A 18 -35.16 -15.17 -10.82
CA TYR A 18 -35.79 -14.62 -9.62
C TYR A 18 -35.27 -13.21 -9.38
N TRP A 19 -36.21 -12.25 -9.30
CA TRP A 19 -35.93 -10.86 -8.97
C TRP A 19 -36.78 -10.43 -7.78
N ASN A 20 -36.16 -9.71 -6.85
CA ASN A 20 -36.85 -9.13 -5.72
C ASN A 20 -37.05 -7.64 -5.95
N VAL A 21 -38.29 -7.24 -6.24
CA VAL A 21 -38.65 -5.86 -6.57
C VAL A 21 -38.48 -4.90 -5.38
N GLU A 22 -38.61 -5.40 -4.15
CA GLU A 22 -38.49 -4.58 -2.93
C GLU A 22 -37.02 -4.25 -2.59
N THR A 23 -36.11 -5.17 -2.89
CA THR A 23 -34.69 -5.08 -2.48
C THR A 23 -33.71 -4.95 -3.64
N ASP A 24 -34.19 -5.02 -4.88
CA ASP A 24 -33.39 -4.93 -6.12
C ASP A 24 -32.30 -6.01 -6.20
N LEU A 25 -32.61 -7.17 -5.62
CA LEU A 25 -31.74 -8.35 -5.58
C LEU A 25 -32.14 -9.36 -6.66
N VAL A 26 -31.14 -10.04 -7.22
CA VAL A 26 -31.27 -10.94 -8.37
C VAL A 26 -30.64 -12.30 -8.08
N SER A 27 -31.32 -13.41 -8.43
CA SER A 27 -30.77 -14.76 -8.39
C SER A 27 -31.23 -15.63 -9.57
N TRP A 28 -30.34 -16.51 -10.04
CA TRP A 28 -30.61 -17.51 -11.10
C TRP A 28 -31.15 -18.85 -10.55
N LEU A 29 -31.22 -18.97 -9.22
CA LEU A 29 -31.71 -20.13 -8.49
C LEU A 29 -32.82 -19.69 -7.53
N SER A 30 -33.69 -20.63 -7.15
CA SER A 30 -34.77 -20.38 -6.19
C SER A 30 -34.20 -19.79 -4.90
N PRO A 31 -34.83 -18.75 -4.30
CA PRO A 31 -34.39 -18.18 -3.03
C PRO A 31 -34.35 -19.18 -1.85
N HIS A 32 -34.99 -20.34 -2.00
CA HIS A 32 -34.99 -21.44 -1.03
C HIS A 32 -33.89 -22.48 -1.28
N ASP A 33 -33.14 -22.34 -2.37
CA ASP A 33 -32.01 -23.22 -2.68
C ASP A 33 -30.76 -22.76 -1.88
N PRO A 34 -30.09 -23.64 -1.13
CA PRO A 34 -28.89 -23.29 -0.37
C PRO A 34 -27.71 -22.82 -1.26
N SER A 35 -27.75 -23.09 -2.57
CA SER A 35 -26.75 -22.65 -3.53
C SER A 35 -27.08 -21.31 -4.20
N ALA A 36 -28.19 -20.66 -3.84
CA ALA A 36 -28.58 -19.38 -4.41
C ALA A 36 -27.63 -18.25 -4.00
N ILE A 37 -26.96 -17.66 -4.99
CA ILE A 37 -26.14 -16.46 -4.82
C ILE A 37 -27.02 -15.24 -5.11
N ILE A 38 -27.30 -14.45 -4.08
CA ILE A 38 -28.12 -13.25 -4.17
C ILE A 38 -27.20 -12.05 -4.42
N ILE A 39 -27.33 -11.42 -5.58
CA ILE A 39 -26.47 -10.30 -6.00
C ILE A 39 -27.33 -9.04 -6.18
N LYS A 40 -26.75 -7.86 -5.96
CA LYS A 40 -27.39 -6.58 -6.29
C LYS A 40 -27.53 -6.44 -7.81
N SER A 41 -28.58 -5.75 -8.25
CA SER A 41 -28.73 -5.37 -9.65
C SER A 41 -27.49 -4.60 -10.15
N THR A 42 -26.97 -4.98 -11.32
CA THR A 42 -25.74 -4.39 -11.88
C THR A 42 -25.93 -2.91 -12.24
N SER A 43 -27.16 -2.49 -12.51
CA SER A 43 -27.50 -1.13 -12.91
C SER A 43 -27.22 -0.10 -11.80
N LYS A 44 -27.43 -0.46 -10.53
CA LYS A 44 -27.22 0.48 -9.40
C LYS A 44 -25.80 0.50 -8.86
N GLN A 45 -25.03 -0.58 -9.05
CA GLN A 45 -23.61 -0.61 -8.64
C GLN A 45 -22.78 0.40 -9.44
N LYS A 46 -23.04 0.52 -10.74
CA LYS A 46 -22.33 1.44 -11.64
C LYS A 46 -22.50 2.91 -11.25
N GLU A 47 -23.71 3.32 -10.88
CA GLU A 47 -24.01 4.71 -10.49
C GLU A 47 -23.31 5.10 -9.17
N SER A 48 -23.26 4.17 -8.21
CA SER A 48 -22.57 4.40 -6.93
C SER A 48 -21.06 4.54 -7.08
N GLU A 49 -20.47 3.79 -8.02
CA GLU A 49 -19.04 3.74 -8.27
C GLU A 49 -18.58 5.01 -9.00
N GLU A 50 -19.31 5.43 -10.04
CA GLU A 50 -19.07 6.70 -10.75
C GLU A 50 -19.20 7.91 -9.82
N ARG A 51 -20.14 7.90 -8.88
CA ARG A 51 -20.30 8.96 -7.88
C ARG A 51 -19.12 9.01 -6.90
N SER A 52 -18.59 7.85 -6.51
CA SER A 52 -17.42 7.73 -5.64
C SER A 52 -16.16 8.26 -6.34
N GLU A 53 -15.91 7.85 -7.58
CA GLU A 53 -14.76 8.31 -8.37
C GLU A 53 -14.77 9.82 -8.60
N ARG A 54 -15.95 10.39 -8.86
CA ARG A 54 -16.11 11.84 -9.00
C ARG A 54 -15.77 12.57 -7.70
N SER A 55 -16.18 12.04 -6.56
CA SER A 55 -15.86 12.60 -5.24
C SER A 55 -14.36 12.57 -4.95
N GLU A 56 -13.69 11.45 -5.23
CA GLU A 56 -12.24 11.32 -5.03
C GLU A 56 -11.43 12.27 -5.92
N ARG A 57 -11.88 12.48 -7.16
CA ARG A 57 -11.22 13.40 -8.09
C ARG A 57 -11.30 14.84 -7.61
N VAL A 58 -12.44 15.25 -7.05
CA VAL A 58 -12.62 16.59 -6.46
C VAL A 58 -11.70 16.77 -5.25
N GLU A 59 -11.66 15.81 -4.32
CA GLU A 59 -10.76 15.91 -3.15
C GLU A 59 -9.27 15.99 -3.54
N ARG A 60 -8.88 15.29 -4.61
CA ARG A 60 -7.49 15.34 -5.09
C ARG A 60 -7.12 16.74 -5.59
N ILE A 61 -8.01 17.37 -6.35
CA ILE A 61 -7.83 18.73 -6.86
C ILE A 61 -7.77 19.74 -5.71
N GLU A 62 -8.66 19.63 -4.71
CA GLU A 62 -8.62 20.52 -3.54
C GLU A 62 -7.32 20.38 -2.75
N ARG A 63 -6.82 19.15 -2.55
CA ARG A 63 -5.52 18.94 -1.88
C ARG A 63 -4.35 19.53 -2.66
N GLU A 64 -4.42 19.55 -3.98
CA GLU A 64 -3.39 20.15 -4.83
C GLU A 64 -3.44 21.68 -4.76
N ASP A 65 -4.64 22.29 -4.86
CA ASP A 65 -4.81 23.75 -4.73
C ASP A 65 -4.31 24.28 -3.38
N ILE A 66 -4.57 23.55 -2.28
CA ILE A 66 -4.09 23.91 -0.94
C ILE A 66 -2.56 23.87 -0.87
N LYS A 67 -1.92 22.88 -1.51
CA LYS A 67 -0.46 22.77 -1.53
C LYS A 67 0.16 23.89 -2.37
N GLU A 68 -0.46 24.19 -3.51
CA GLU A 68 0.00 25.25 -4.40
C GLU A 68 -0.10 26.63 -3.73
N ARG A 69 -1.24 26.95 -3.10
CA ARG A 69 -1.38 28.19 -2.30
C ARG A 69 -0.33 28.33 -1.21
N ARG A 70 -0.01 27.23 -0.50
CA ARG A 70 1.03 27.23 0.54
C ARG A 70 2.43 27.42 -0.05
N HIS A 71 2.70 26.82 -1.20
CA HIS A 71 3.97 26.99 -1.90
C HIS A 71 4.14 28.43 -2.37
N ASN A 72 3.12 29.00 -3.03
CA ASN A 72 3.18 30.34 -3.59
C ASN A 72 3.36 31.41 -2.51
N ARG A 73 2.63 31.28 -1.38
CA ARG A 73 2.81 32.17 -0.21
C ARG A 73 4.22 32.08 0.37
N ARG A 74 4.84 30.90 0.33
CA ARG A 74 6.21 30.70 0.83
C ARG A 74 7.24 31.31 -0.11
N GLU A 75 7.01 31.26 -1.42
CA GLU A 75 7.91 31.86 -2.41
C GLU A 75 7.80 33.39 -2.44
N GLU A 76 6.59 33.94 -2.32
CA GLU A 76 6.35 35.38 -2.32
C GLU A 76 6.98 36.09 -1.09
N VAL A 77 6.92 35.45 0.08
CA VAL A 77 7.41 36.04 1.34
C VAL A 77 8.92 35.80 1.54
N ALA A 78 9.56 34.93 0.76
CA ALA A 78 10.98 34.64 0.93
C ALA A 78 11.85 35.76 0.32
N PRO A 79 12.62 36.53 1.12
CA PRO A 79 13.43 37.65 0.62
C PRO A 79 14.62 37.22 -0.25
N TYR A 80 14.81 35.92 -0.49
CA TYR A 80 15.77 35.41 -1.43
C TYR A 80 15.25 34.13 -2.07
N SER A 81 14.65 34.26 -3.27
CA SER A 81 14.29 33.12 -4.10
C SER A 81 15.54 32.29 -4.43
N LYS A 82 15.58 31.04 -3.96
CA LYS A 82 16.71 30.14 -4.18
C LYS A 82 16.66 29.60 -5.61
N SER A 83 17.31 30.27 -6.55
CA SER A 83 17.84 29.61 -7.74
C SER A 83 18.80 28.51 -7.27
N ARG A 84 18.35 27.26 -7.38
CA ARG A 84 18.85 26.07 -6.68
C ARG A 84 20.24 25.55 -7.12
N LYS A 85 21.05 26.32 -7.86
CA LYS A 85 22.20 25.71 -8.56
C LYS A 85 23.58 26.37 -8.44
N GLY A 86 23.74 27.46 -7.67
CA GLY A 86 25.05 28.13 -7.53
C GLY A 86 25.49 28.55 -6.12
N ARG A 87 24.59 28.67 -5.15
CA ARG A 87 24.84 29.27 -3.82
C ARG A 87 25.55 28.37 -2.78
N LYS A 88 26.49 27.53 -3.18
CA LYS A 88 27.18 26.65 -2.21
C LYS A 88 28.57 27.14 -1.84
N GLU A 89 29.24 27.93 -2.67
CA GLU A 89 30.64 28.31 -2.41
C GLU A 89 30.78 29.72 -1.82
N GLU A 90 30.05 30.71 -2.34
CA GLU A 90 30.21 32.12 -1.94
C GLU A 90 29.22 32.61 -0.86
N ASP A 91 28.11 31.89 -0.59
CA ASP A 91 27.13 32.22 0.45
C ASP A 91 27.28 31.34 1.70
N ILE A 92 28.51 31.05 2.10
CA ILE A 92 28.73 30.35 3.36
C ILE A 92 28.50 31.36 4.50
N ASP A 93 27.67 31.00 5.47
CA ASP A 93 27.47 31.84 6.64
C ASP A 93 28.84 32.07 7.30
N PRO A 94 29.27 33.32 7.51
CA PRO A 94 30.51 33.65 8.21
C PRO A 94 30.45 33.27 9.70
N MET A 95 29.53 32.42 10.14
CA MET A 95 29.53 31.74 11.43
C MET A 95 29.35 30.22 11.31
N ASP A 96 29.25 29.67 10.09
CA ASP A 96 29.23 28.21 9.88
C ASP A 96 30.65 27.65 10.09
N PRO A 97 30.84 26.60 10.88
CA PRO A 97 32.16 25.97 11.04
C PRO A 97 32.78 25.56 9.70
N SER A 98 31.99 25.21 8.69
CA SER A 98 32.49 24.89 7.34
C SER A 98 33.04 26.10 6.57
N ALA A 99 32.77 27.32 7.05
CA ALA A 99 33.26 28.57 6.47
C ALA A 99 34.71 28.89 6.85
N TYR A 100 35.13 28.46 8.05
CA TYR A 100 36.47 28.75 8.58
C TYR A 100 37.33 27.50 8.82
N SER A 101 36.74 26.31 8.73
CA SER A 101 37.46 25.05 8.94
C SER A 101 37.36 24.14 7.72
N ASP A 102 38.30 23.19 7.61
CA ASP A 102 38.31 22.13 6.60
C ASP A 102 37.30 21.01 6.93
N ALA A 103 36.23 21.36 7.64
CA ALA A 103 35.17 20.41 7.97
C ALA A 103 34.53 19.91 6.66
N PRO A 104 34.46 18.58 6.44
CA PRO A 104 33.96 18.04 5.19
C PRO A 104 32.49 18.41 5.00
N ARG A 105 32.21 19.07 3.88
CA ARG A 105 30.86 19.54 3.52
C ARG A 105 30.04 18.43 2.88
N GLY A 106 29.64 17.46 3.70
CA GLY A 106 28.83 16.33 3.28
C GLY A 106 27.32 16.61 3.25
N THR A 107 26.56 15.84 2.45
CA THR A 107 25.11 15.74 2.62
C THR A 107 24.78 14.82 3.78
N TRP A 108 23.55 14.86 4.31
CA TRP A 108 23.12 13.93 5.39
C TRP A 108 23.41 12.45 5.12
N SER A 109 23.59 12.06 3.86
CA SER A 109 23.94 10.71 3.43
C SER A 109 25.46 10.39 3.39
N THR A 110 26.35 11.36 3.60
CA THR A 110 27.79 11.10 3.60
C THR A 110 28.17 10.31 4.85
N GLY A 111 28.72 9.12 4.65
CA GLY A 111 29.07 8.18 5.72
C GLY A 111 28.00 7.13 6.04
N LEU A 112 26.80 7.20 5.44
CA LEU A 112 25.82 6.13 5.56
C LEU A 112 26.13 4.98 4.57
N PRO A 113 26.12 3.71 5.02
CA PRO A 113 26.25 2.57 4.11
C PRO A 113 25.11 2.60 3.08
N LYS A 114 25.39 2.15 1.85
CA LYS A 114 24.37 2.18 0.79
C LYS A 114 23.18 1.34 1.25
N ARG A 115 21.96 1.73 0.85
CA ARG A 115 20.67 1.09 1.23
C ARG A 115 20.65 -0.44 1.05
N ASN A 116 21.56 -0.99 0.26
CA ASN A 116 21.69 -2.42 -0.03
C ASN A 116 22.70 -3.17 0.85
N GLU A 117 23.54 -2.47 1.62
CA GLU A 117 24.56 -3.04 2.53
C GLU A 117 24.01 -3.24 3.96
N ALA A 118 23.08 -2.39 4.39
CA ALA A 118 22.56 -2.35 5.77
C ALA A 118 21.54 -3.45 6.14
N LYS A 119 21.17 -4.36 5.22
CA LYS A 119 20.25 -5.47 5.54
C LYS A 119 20.89 -6.55 6.42
N THR A 120 22.21 -6.59 6.45
CA THR A 120 22.95 -7.40 7.41
C THR A 120 23.41 -6.42 8.49
N GLY A 121 22.79 -6.45 9.67
CA GLY A 121 23.16 -5.61 10.82
C GLY A 121 24.49 -6.04 11.45
N ALA A 122 25.50 -6.29 10.63
CA ALA A 122 26.82 -6.76 10.99
C ALA A 122 27.84 -5.74 10.48
N ASP A 123 28.72 -5.28 11.38
CA ASP A 123 29.83 -4.43 11.02
C ASP A 123 30.80 -5.19 10.10
N THR A 124 31.01 -4.68 8.89
CA THR A 124 31.94 -5.26 7.90
C THR A 124 33.40 -5.17 8.33
N THR A 125 33.69 -4.45 9.41
CA THR A 125 35.02 -4.26 9.99
C THR A 125 35.53 -5.48 10.78
N ALA A 126 34.65 -6.38 11.20
CA ALA A 126 35.04 -7.56 11.97
C ALA A 126 35.34 -8.76 11.05
N ALA A 127 36.62 -9.05 10.83
CA ALA A 127 37.04 -10.27 10.13
C ALA A 127 36.93 -11.49 11.08
N GLY A 128 35.87 -12.28 10.96
CA GLY A 128 35.68 -13.56 11.66
C GLY A 128 34.23 -14.04 11.65
N PRO A 129 33.95 -15.34 11.95
CA PRO A 129 32.59 -15.83 12.14
C PRO A 129 31.92 -15.06 13.29
N LEU A 130 31.09 -14.09 12.94
CA LEU A 130 30.38 -13.27 13.91
C LEU A 130 29.35 -14.17 14.59
N PHE A 131 29.59 -14.53 15.85
CA PHE A 131 28.65 -15.30 16.69
C PHE A 131 27.40 -14.45 16.95
N GLN A 132 26.55 -14.33 15.94
CA GLN A 132 25.28 -13.63 16.05
C GLN A 132 24.27 -14.59 16.67
N GLN A 133 23.65 -14.17 17.76
CA GLN A 133 22.51 -14.86 18.35
C GLN A 133 21.40 -14.94 17.30
N ARG A 134 21.28 -16.09 16.66
CA ARG A 134 20.19 -16.37 15.74
C ARG A 134 18.89 -16.45 16.56
N PRO A 135 17.80 -15.81 16.11
CA PRO A 135 16.50 -15.97 16.76
C PRO A 135 16.14 -17.45 16.83
N TYR A 136 15.69 -17.92 17.99
CA TYR A 136 15.20 -19.28 18.13
C TYR A 136 14.02 -19.49 17.19
N PRO A 137 13.93 -20.66 16.52
CA PRO A 137 12.79 -20.98 15.67
C PRO A 137 11.48 -20.91 16.47
N SER A 138 10.38 -20.55 15.81
CA SER A 138 9.07 -20.56 16.46
C SER A 138 8.68 -21.99 16.87
N PRO A 139 7.86 -22.18 17.93
CA PRO A 139 7.44 -23.51 18.36
C PRO A 139 6.89 -24.39 17.23
N GLY A 140 6.12 -23.81 16.30
CA GLY A 140 5.60 -24.52 15.13
C GLY A 140 6.68 -24.94 14.11
N ALA A 141 7.75 -24.18 13.96
CA ALA A 141 8.88 -24.55 13.11
C ALA A 141 9.67 -25.74 13.70
N VAL A 142 9.85 -25.76 15.02
CA VAL A 142 10.45 -26.90 15.73
C VAL A 142 9.62 -28.17 15.56
N LEU A 143 8.30 -28.06 15.75
CA LEU A 143 7.39 -29.21 15.57
C LEU A 143 7.41 -29.76 14.14
N ARG A 144 7.42 -28.90 13.12
CA ARG A 144 7.54 -29.34 11.72
C ARG A 144 8.87 -30.02 11.43
N ALA A 145 9.98 -29.45 11.87
CA ALA A 145 11.31 -30.05 11.70
C ALA A 145 11.40 -31.43 12.36
N ASN A 146 10.81 -31.60 13.55
CA ASN A 146 10.76 -32.90 14.23
C ASN A 146 9.88 -33.92 13.49
N ALA A 147 8.76 -33.48 12.92
CA ALA A 147 7.88 -34.32 12.11
C ALA A 147 8.53 -34.74 10.77
N GLU A 148 9.28 -33.83 10.14
CA GLU A 148 10.07 -34.14 8.95
C GLU A 148 11.22 -35.09 9.27
N ALA A 149 11.93 -34.87 10.37
CA ALA A 149 13.00 -35.74 10.82
C ALA A 149 12.52 -37.14 11.22
N SER A 150 11.30 -37.28 11.77
CA SER A 150 10.71 -38.59 12.04
C SER A 150 10.29 -39.31 10.76
N ARG A 151 9.76 -38.56 9.77
CA ARG A 151 9.39 -39.08 8.45
C ARG A 151 10.59 -39.49 7.60
N ALA A 152 11.73 -38.83 7.77
CA ALA A 152 12.96 -39.08 7.04
C ALA A 152 13.81 -40.22 7.64
N LYS A 153 13.42 -40.80 8.78
CA LYS A 153 14.08 -42.02 9.29
C LYS A 153 13.63 -43.21 8.45
N PRO A 154 14.54 -43.89 7.73
CA PRO A 154 14.20 -45.15 7.11
C PRO A 154 13.88 -46.17 8.21
N VAL A 155 12.80 -46.91 7.99
CA VAL A 155 12.46 -48.10 8.79
C VAL A 155 13.48 -49.16 8.40
N GLU A 156 14.38 -49.53 9.32
CA GLU A 156 15.19 -50.76 9.20
C GLU A 156 14.30 -52.01 9.31
#